data_AF-A0A6B3GCD2-F1
#
_entry.id   AF-A0A6B3GCD2-F1
#
_cell.length_a   1.000
_cell.length_b   1.000
_cell.length_c   1.000
_cell.angle_alpha   90.00
_cell.angle_beta   90.00
_cell.angle_gamma   90.00
#
_symmetry.space_group_name_H-M   'P 1'
#
loop_
_entity.id
_entity.type
_entity.pdbx_description
1 polymer ?
#
loop_
_entity_poly.entity_id
_entity_poly.type
_entity_poly.pdbx_seq_one_letter_code
_entity_poly.pdbx_strand_id
1 'polypeptide(L)'
;RHGPAARPGAVTEVKVVDGGWPEDRRRRLWGDAWLTHRVPLLPDAGEVARLTEGLPETARERLLTVAHDVAEALAAACRVDELEETSGPWDPEQIAEHEALDRLADELTARLAAYALGVTACLPAVRAAHGA
;
A
#
# COMPACT_ATOMS: atom_id res chain seq x y z
N ARG A 1 26.13 -17.54 7.44
CA ARG A 1 25.19 -18.39 8.21
C ARG A 1 25.30 -18.03 9.69
N HIS A 2 24.47 -17.11 10.19
CA HIS A 2 24.16 -16.99 11.61
C HIS A 2 22.74 -16.43 11.71
N GLY A 3 21.79 -17.27 12.13
CA GLY A 3 20.42 -16.83 12.43
C GLY A 3 20.29 -16.48 13.91
N PRO A 4 19.41 -15.56 14.30
CA PRO A 4 19.17 -15.28 15.70
C PRO A 4 18.26 -16.36 16.30
N ALA A 5 18.70 -16.96 17.41
CA ALA A 5 17.87 -17.78 18.29
C ALA A 5 17.16 -16.86 19.29
N ALA A 6 15.82 -16.87 19.29
CA ALA A 6 15.03 -16.16 20.28
C ALA A 6 14.85 -17.05 21.53
N ARG A 7 15.28 -16.56 22.69
CA ARG A 7 14.83 -17.10 23.99
C ARG A 7 13.50 -16.42 24.36
N PRO A 8 12.50 -17.14 24.89
CA PRO A 8 11.23 -16.54 25.27
C PRO A 8 11.42 -15.68 26.53
N GLY A 9 11.00 -14.42 26.48
CA GLY A 9 10.87 -13.56 27.66
C GLY A 9 11.65 -12.23 27.67
N ALA A 10 12.45 -11.93 26.65
CA ALA A 10 13.04 -10.60 26.52
C ALA A 10 12.13 -9.71 25.67
N VAL A 11 11.66 -8.60 26.23
CA VAL A 11 11.13 -7.48 25.45
C VAL A 11 12.24 -7.12 24.47
N THR A 12 12.07 -7.49 23.20
CA THR A 12 13.03 -7.16 22.16
C THR A 12 13.01 -5.65 22.04
N GLU A 13 13.99 -5.01 22.67
CA GLU A 13 14.28 -3.61 22.43
C GLU A 13 14.58 -3.52 20.93
N VAL A 14 13.61 -3.00 20.17
CA VAL A 14 13.75 -2.77 18.74
C VAL A 14 14.80 -1.67 18.59
N LYS A 15 16.07 -2.07 18.46
CA LYS A 15 17.14 -1.14 18.07
C LYS A 15 16.89 -0.72 16.63
N VAL A 16 16.30 0.46 16.46
CA VAL A 16 16.25 1.16 15.19
C VAL A 16 17.68 1.52 14.82
N VAL A 17 18.26 0.77 13.89
CA VAL A 17 19.56 1.09 13.30
C VAL A 17 19.31 2.16 12.25
N ASP A 18 19.74 3.40 12.52
CA ASP A 18 19.74 4.49 11.54
C ASP A 18 20.75 4.18 10.43
N GLY A 19 20.31 3.41 9.43
CA GLY A 19 20.98 3.38 8.13
C GLY A 19 20.71 4.72 7.44
N GLY A 20 21.77 5.49 7.23
CA GLY A 20 21.80 6.96 7.12
C GLY A 20 21.11 7.64 5.94
N TRP A 21 20.12 7.05 5.27
CA TRP A 21 19.32 7.75 4.26
C TRP A 21 17.83 7.39 4.37
N PRO A 22 16.90 8.39 4.29
CA PRO A 22 15.45 8.15 4.32
C PRO A 22 14.98 7.11 3.29
N GLU A 23 15.60 7.07 2.12
CA GLU A 23 15.29 6.11 1.05
C GLU A 23 15.64 4.66 1.42
N ASP A 24 16.74 4.42 2.13
CA ASP A 24 17.07 3.08 2.62
C ASP A 24 16.05 2.59 3.63
N ARG A 25 15.53 3.50 4.45
CA ARG A 25 14.44 3.19 5.38
C ARG A 25 13.15 2.85 4.63
N ARG A 26 12.76 3.66 3.64
CA ARG A 26 11.55 3.43 2.84
C ARG A 26 11.62 2.13 2.04
N ARG A 27 12.75 1.86 1.38
CA ARG A 27 13.03 0.58 0.71
C ARG A 27 12.92 -0.63 1.66
N ARG A 28 13.49 -0.54 2.86
CA ARG A 28 13.37 -1.61 3.87
C ARG A 28 11.94 -1.83 4.35
N LEU A 29 11.16 -0.75 4.48
CA LEU A 29 9.79 -0.82 5.00
C LEU A 29 8.78 -1.24 3.95
N TRP A 30 8.98 -0.85 2.70
CA TRP A 30 7.95 -0.93 1.66
C TRP A 30 8.36 -1.78 0.45
N GLY A 31 9.58 -2.30 0.44
CA GLY A 31 10.06 -3.26 -0.57
C GLY A 31 10.19 -2.64 -1.96
N ASP A 32 10.07 -3.50 -2.97
CA ASP A 32 10.35 -3.14 -4.37
C ASP A 32 9.27 -2.24 -4.99
N ALA A 33 8.03 -2.29 -4.49
CA ALA A 33 6.96 -1.39 -4.94
C ALA A 33 7.32 0.10 -4.75
N TRP A 34 8.09 0.42 -3.70
CA TRP A 34 8.62 1.77 -3.48
C TRP A 34 9.70 2.17 -4.49
N LEU A 35 10.46 1.19 -5.00
CA LEU A 35 11.54 1.45 -5.96
C LEU A 35 10.98 1.74 -7.35
N THR A 36 9.93 1.03 -7.76
CA THR A 36 9.34 1.19 -9.09
C THR A 36 8.33 2.35 -9.12
N HIS A 37 7.33 2.35 -8.22
CA HIS A 37 6.20 3.27 -8.32
C HIS A 37 6.16 4.31 -7.18
N ARG A 38 7.18 4.33 -6.31
CA ARG A 38 7.28 5.29 -5.18
C ARG A 38 6.06 5.25 -4.24
N VAL A 39 5.48 4.06 -4.05
CA VAL A 39 4.35 3.81 -3.15
C VAL A 39 4.63 2.72 -2.13
N PRO A 40 4.01 2.78 -0.93
CA PRO A 40 4.04 1.65 -0.01
C PRO A 40 3.26 0.47 -0.58
N LEU A 41 3.78 -0.75 -0.41
CA LEU A 41 2.98 -1.95 -0.61
C LEU A 41 1.90 -2.00 0.48
N LEU A 42 0.64 -1.81 0.10
CA LEU A 42 -0.49 -1.91 1.01
C LEU A 42 -0.97 -3.37 1.12
N PRO A 43 -1.64 -3.74 2.22
CA PRO A 43 -2.30 -5.04 2.34
C PRO A 43 -3.31 -5.22 1.20
N ASP A 44 -3.39 -6.42 0.64
CA ASP A 44 -4.41 -6.73 -0.37
C ASP A 44 -5.83 -6.71 0.22
N ALA A 45 -6.86 -6.68 -0.62
CA ALA A 45 -8.25 -6.59 -0.16
C ALA A 45 -8.64 -7.76 0.78
N GLY A 46 -8.11 -8.96 0.56
CA GLY A 46 -8.33 -10.12 1.42
C GLY A 46 -7.63 -9.97 2.77
N GLU A 47 -6.44 -9.39 2.79
CA GLU A 47 -5.71 -9.05 4.01
C GLU A 47 -6.41 -7.94 4.79
N VAL A 48 -6.86 -6.86 4.13
CA VAL A 48 -7.67 -5.82 4.76
C VAL A 48 -8.95 -6.42 5.35
N ALA A 49 -9.65 -7.29 4.62
CA ALA A 49 -10.85 -7.96 5.13
C ALA A 49 -10.57 -8.77 6.41
N ARG A 50 -9.45 -9.50 6.46
CA ARG A 50 -9.02 -10.23 7.66
C ARG A 50 -8.64 -9.29 8.81
N LEU A 51 -7.87 -8.24 8.52
CA LEU A 51 -7.41 -7.27 9.53
C LEU A 51 -8.54 -6.42 10.12
N THR A 52 -9.67 -6.34 9.41
CA THR A 52 -10.85 -5.57 9.81
C THR A 52 -11.99 -6.44 10.34
N GLU A 53 -11.73 -7.74 10.53
CA GLU A 53 -12.68 -8.65 11.16
C GLU A 53 -12.97 -8.19 12.60
N GLY A 54 -14.25 -8.17 12.99
CA GLY A 54 -14.70 -7.69 14.30
C GLY A 54 -14.82 -6.17 14.42
N LEU A 55 -14.45 -5.39 13.40
CA LEU A 55 -14.75 -3.95 13.37
C LEU A 55 -16.23 -3.71 13.02
N PRO A 56 -16.78 -2.55 13.43
CA PRO A 56 -18.09 -2.11 12.94
C PRO A 56 -18.13 -2.09 11.42
N GLU A 57 -19.24 -2.55 10.83
CA GLU A 57 -19.42 -2.67 9.37
C GLU A 57 -19.02 -1.39 8.62
N THR A 58 -19.47 -0.24 9.11
CA THR A 58 -19.18 1.06 8.49
C THR A 58 -17.69 1.43 8.48
N ALA A 59 -16.94 1.00 9.49
CA ALA A 59 -15.48 1.18 9.52
C ALA A 59 -14.79 0.21 8.57
N ARG A 60 -15.25 -1.05 8.52
CA ARG A 60 -14.74 -2.07 7.61
C ARG A 60 -14.95 -1.68 6.15
N GLU A 61 -16.18 -1.35 5.76
CA GLU A 61 -16.52 -0.93 4.40
C GLU A 61 -15.67 0.25 3.97
N ARG A 62 -15.53 1.27 4.82
CA ARG A 62 -14.67 2.42 4.54
C ARG A 62 -13.22 2.02 4.28
N LEU A 63 -12.64 1.15 5.11
CA LEU A 63 -11.25 0.70 4.96
C LEU A 63 -11.07 -0.14 3.70
N LEU A 64 -12.03 -1.00 3.36
CA LEU A 64 -12.01 -1.78 2.14
C LEU A 64 -12.09 -0.88 0.90
N THR A 65 -12.97 0.11 0.89
CA THR A 65 -13.09 1.07 -0.22
C THR A 65 -11.77 1.82 -0.44
N VAL A 66 -11.21 2.46 0.60
CA VAL A 66 -9.97 3.24 0.39
C VAL A 66 -8.76 2.36 0.05
N ALA A 67 -8.74 1.10 0.51
CA ALA A 67 -7.71 0.13 0.11
C ALA A 67 -7.85 -0.26 -1.36
N HIS A 68 -9.09 -0.51 -1.80
CA HIS A 68 -9.40 -0.85 -3.18
C HIS A 68 -9.02 0.28 -4.13
N ASP A 69 -9.36 1.53 -3.80
CA ASP A 69 -9.03 2.69 -4.62
C ASP A 69 -7.51 2.79 -4.86
N VAL A 70 -6.69 2.62 -3.81
CA VAL A 70 -5.22 2.63 -3.97
C VAL A 70 -4.74 1.47 -4.83
N ALA A 71 -5.29 0.28 -4.64
CA ALA A 71 -4.91 -0.89 -5.43
C ALA A 71 -5.23 -0.70 -6.92
N GLU A 72 -6.38 -0.09 -7.24
CA GLU A 72 -6.79 0.22 -8.61
C GLU A 72 -5.84 1.23 -9.27
N ALA A 73 -5.49 2.30 -8.56
CA ALA A 73 -4.56 3.30 -9.06
C ALA A 73 -3.12 2.79 -9.22
N LEU A 74 -2.68 1.92 -8.32
CA LEU A 74 -1.37 1.25 -8.47
C LEU A 74 -1.38 0.30 -9.67
N ALA A 75 -2.44 -0.47 -9.86
CA ALA A 75 -2.57 -1.36 -11.02
C ALA A 75 -2.56 -0.56 -12.34
N ALA A 76 -3.22 0.61 -12.37
CA ALA A 76 -3.15 1.53 -13.50
C ALA A 76 -1.73 2.04 -13.75
N ALA A 77 -1.01 2.47 -12.71
CA ALA A 77 0.39 2.90 -12.83
C ALA A 77 1.29 1.79 -13.39
N CYS A 78 1.17 0.55 -12.89
CA CYS A 78 1.90 -0.59 -13.44
C CYS A 78 1.58 -0.81 -14.92
N ARG A 79 0.31 -0.69 -15.30
CA ARG A 79 -0.13 -0.92 -16.67
C ARG A 79 0.32 0.18 -17.63
N VAL A 80 0.38 1.44 -17.17
CA VAL A 80 1.00 2.55 -17.90
C VAL A 80 2.48 2.25 -18.15
N ASP A 81 3.23 1.85 -17.12
CA ASP A 81 4.65 1.49 -17.26
C ASP A 81 4.84 0.36 -18.30
N GLU A 82 4.00 -0.69 -18.27
CA GLU A 82 4.03 -1.78 -19.26
C GLU A 82 3.76 -1.30 -20.70
N LEU A 83 2.82 -0.37 -20.89
CA LEU A 83 2.52 0.22 -22.20
C LEU A 83 3.70 1.06 -22.70
N GLU A 84 4.31 1.87 -21.82
CA GLU A 84 5.51 2.68 -22.08
C GLU A 84 6.74 1.85 -22.44
N GLU A 85 6.87 0.64 -21.91
CA GLU A 85 7.93 -0.31 -22.28
C GLU A 85 7.71 -0.95 -23.66
N THR A 86 6.52 -0.85 -24.24
CA THR A 86 6.21 -1.45 -25.54
C THR A 86 6.94 -0.72 -26.67
N SER A 87 7.74 -1.46 -27.43
CA SER A 87 8.50 -0.93 -28.56
C SER A 87 7.63 -0.77 -29.81
N GLY A 88 7.80 0.36 -30.52
CA GLY A 88 7.12 0.64 -31.78
C GLY A 88 5.93 1.59 -31.63
N PRO A 89 5.25 1.92 -32.75
CA PRO A 89 4.06 2.77 -32.70
C PRO A 89 2.91 2.03 -32.01
N TRP A 90 2.23 2.73 -31.10
CA TRP A 90 1.04 2.22 -30.44
C TRP A 90 -0.16 2.21 -31.37
N ASP A 91 -1.02 1.20 -31.21
CA ASP A 91 -2.31 1.16 -31.86
C ASP A 91 -3.34 2.07 -31.15
N PRO A 92 -4.50 2.36 -31.76
CA PRO A 92 -5.52 3.22 -31.16
C PRO A 92 -6.11 2.68 -29.85
N GLU A 93 -6.11 1.36 -29.63
CA GLU A 93 -6.62 0.75 -28.39
C GLU A 93 -5.65 1.00 -27.25
N GLN A 94 -4.35 0.84 -27.48
CA GLN A 94 -3.29 1.16 -26.53
C GLN A 94 -3.27 2.63 -26.13
N ILE A 95 -3.48 3.54 -27.09
CA ILE A 95 -3.59 4.98 -26.80
C ILE A 95 -4.78 5.25 -25.89
N ALA A 96 -5.95 4.69 -26.20
CA ALA A 96 -7.16 4.88 -25.41
C ALA A 96 -7.05 4.25 -24.00
N GLU A 97 -6.43 3.06 -23.90
CA GLU A 97 -6.12 2.40 -22.64
C GLU A 97 -5.19 3.27 -21.79
N HIS A 98 -4.08 3.77 -22.37
CA HIS A 98 -3.15 4.66 -21.69
C HIS A 98 -3.84 5.92 -21.18
N GLU A 99 -4.59 6.65 -22.02
CA GLU A 99 -5.31 7.88 -21.60
C GLU A 99 -6.32 7.64 -20.47
N ALA A 100 -6.92 6.45 -20.41
CA ALA A 100 -7.82 6.07 -19.34
C ALA A 100 -7.07 5.79 -18.03
N LEU A 101 -5.95 5.08 -18.10
CA LEU A 101 -5.18 4.63 -16.95
C LEU A 101 -4.25 5.71 -16.38
N ASP A 102 -3.70 6.58 -17.23
CA ASP A 102 -2.79 7.67 -16.85
C ASP A 102 -3.45 8.59 -15.80
N ARG A 103 -4.72 8.97 -16.04
CA ARG A 103 -5.50 9.75 -15.06
C ARG A 103 -5.67 9.03 -13.73
N LEU A 104 -5.83 7.71 -13.75
CA LEU A 104 -6.01 6.91 -12.54
C LEU A 104 -4.68 6.75 -11.77
N ALA A 105 -3.57 6.62 -12.50
CA ALA A 105 -2.21 6.58 -11.97
C ALA A 105 -1.82 7.91 -11.32
N ASP A 106 -2.13 9.06 -11.95
CA ASP A 106 -1.89 10.40 -11.42
C ASP A 106 -2.55 10.64 -10.04
N GLU A 107 -3.71 10.02 -9.83
CA GLU A 107 -4.47 10.11 -8.59
C GLU A 107 -3.90 9.25 -7.45
N LEU A 108 -2.90 8.39 -7.71
CA LEU A 108 -2.35 7.43 -6.74
C LEU A 108 -1.87 8.10 -5.44
N THR A 109 -1.20 9.25 -5.54
CA THR A 109 -0.77 10.01 -4.36
C THR A 109 -1.96 10.53 -3.54
N ALA A 110 -3.00 11.03 -4.21
CA ALA A 110 -4.21 11.52 -3.53
C ALA A 110 -4.96 10.37 -2.85
N ARG A 111 -5.04 9.20 -3.49
CA ARG A 111 -5.64 7.99 -2.93
C ARG A 111 -4.87 7.45 -1.73
N LEU A 112 -3.53 7.49 -1.75
CA LEU A 112 -2.72 7.13 -0.59
C LEU A 112 -2.98 8.07 0.61
N ALA A 113 -3.16 9.37 0.35
CA ALA A 113 -3.55 10.31 1.40
C ALA A 113 -4.96 10.01 1.94
N ALA A 114 -5.92 9.70 1.05
CA ALA A 114 -7.27 9.29 1.44
C ALA A 114 -7.28 8.01 2.27
N TYR A 115 -6.45 7.02 1.90
CA TYR A 115 -6.23 5.79 2.66
C TYR A 115 -5.71 6.10 4.07
N ALA A 116 -4.66 6.91 4.20
CA ALA A 116 -4.10 7.28 5.50
C ALA A 116 -5.13 8.01 6.40
N LEU A 117 -5.92 8.91 5.81
CA LEU A 117 -7.02 9.58 6.51
C LEU A 117 -8.13 8.60 6.90
N GLY A 118 -8.50 7.68 6.02
CA GLY A 118 -9.50 6.64 6.27
C GLY A 118 -9.11 5.73 7.43
N VAL A 119 -7.87 5.22 7.41
CA VAL A 119 -7.29 4.45 8.52
C VAL A 119 -7.34 5.25 9.82
N THR A 120 -6.90 6.51 9.78
CA THR A 120 -6.88 7.39 10.96
C THR A 120 -8.28 7.61 11.54
N ALA A 121 -9.28 7.82 10.69
CA ALA A 121 -10.67 8.01 11.10
C ALA A 121 -11.27 6.75 11.75
N CYS A 122 -10.81 5.56 11.37
CA CYS A 122 -11.25 4.29 11.93
C CYS A 122 -10.52 3.88 13.23
N LEU A 123 -9.40 4.54 13.59
CA LEU A 123 -8.60 4.20 14.78
C LEU A 123 -9.40 4.10 16.09
N PRO A 124 -10.37 4.99 16.40
CA PRO A 124 -11.17 4.85 17.61
C PRO A 124 -11.97 3.55 17.66
N ALA A 125 -12.58 3.15 16.54
CA ALA A 125 -13.34 1.90 16.44
C ALA A 125 -12.42 0.68 16.56
N VAL A 126 -11.25 0.73 15.92
CA VAL A 126 -10.22 -0.32 16.04
C VAL A 126 -9.79 -0.49 17.50
N ARG A 127 -9.50 0.61 18.20
CA ARG A 127 -9.11 0.59 19.62
C ARG A 127 -10.22 0.05 20.52
N ALA A 128 -11.47 0.39 20.26
CA ALA A 128 -12.61 -0.13 21.02
C ALA A 128 -12.78 -1.65 20.83
N ALA A 129 -12.57 -2.15 19.61
CA ALA A 129 -12.67 -3.59 19.31
C ALA A 129 -11.52 -4.42 19.93
N HIS A 130 -10.35 -3.83 20.12
CA HIS A 130 -9.14 -4.51 20.65
C HIS A 130 -8.84 -4.18 22.12
N GLY A 131 -9.61 -3.30 22.74
CA GLY A 131 -9.45 -2.85 24.13
C GLY A 131 -10.37 -3.56 25.14
N ALA A 132 -11.07 -4.61 24.71
CA ALA A 132 -11.87 -5.50 25.55
C ALA A 132 -11.13 -6.82 25.78
#